data_AF-A0A7K2P861-F1
#
_entry.id   AF-A0A7K2P861-F1
#
_cell.length_a   1.000
_cell.length_b   1.000
_cell.length_c   1.000
_cell.angle_alpha   90.00
_cell.angle_beta   90.00
_cell.angle_gamma   90.00
#
_symmetry.space_group_name_H-M   'P 1'
#
loop_
_entity.id
_entity.type
_entity.pdbx_description
1 polymer ?
#
loop_
_entity_poly.entity_id
_entity_poly.type
_entity_poly.pdbx_seq_one_letter_code
_entity_poly.pdbx_strand_id
1 'polypeptide(L)'
;RPGTVLTGSTVTGTAARAALLRERHPDALAEAMEGFGVAEAAAAHGVPVLELRAVSNPVGPRDRAAWRIGEALAALTDAVGKLAPVLESWKPHER
;
A
#
# COMPACT_ATOMS: atom_id res chain seq x y z
N ARG A 1 1.90 -10.49 1.73
CA ARG A 1 1.65 -10.54 3.18
C ARG A 1 0.68 -9.41 3.54
N PRO A 2 -0.40 -9.65 4.29
CA PRO A 2 -1.26 -8.59 4.82
C PRO A 2 -0.61 -7.89 6.02
N GLY A 3 -0.93 -6.60 6.21
CA GLY A 3 -0.53 -5.81 7.37
C GLY A 3 -0.69 -4.31 7.13
N THR A 4 -0.34 -3.51 8.12
CA THR A 4 -0.58 -2.07 8.13
C THR A 4 0.29 -1.33 7.11
N VAL A 5 -0.34 -0.43 6.34
CA VAL A 5 0.31 0.54 5.47
C VAL A 5 0.07 1.93 6.04
N LEU A 6 1.14 2.70 6.25
CA LEU A 6 1.03 4.10 6.66
C LEU A 6 0.73 4.95 5.44
N THR A 7 -0.30 5.81 5.52
CA THR A 7 -0.58 6.79 4.47
C THR A 7 -0.06 8.16 4.88
N GLY A 8 0.78 8.78 4.06
CA GLY A 8 1.31 10.12 4.27
C GLY A 8 1.07 11.04 3.08
N SER A 9 1.01 12.35 3.29
CA SER A 9 0.85 13.31 2.18
C SER A 9 2.11 13.51 1.34
N THR A 10 3.26 12.98 1.77
CA THR A 10 4.52 13.00 1.04
C THR A 10 5.33 11.74 1.34
N VAL A 11 6.18 11.33 0.41
CA VAL A 11 7.16 10.27 0.63
C VAL A 11 8.16 10.71 1.70
N THR A 12 8.32 9.89 2.74
CA THR A 12 9.40 10.00 3.71
C THR A 12 10.74 10.02 2.99
N GLY A 13 11.48 11.12 3.15
CA GLY A 13 12.73 11.37 2.44
C GLY A 13 13.96 11.48 3.32
N THR A 14 13.84 11.17 4.63
CA THR A 14 14.94 11.27 5.59
C THR A 14 14.98 10.06 6.52
N ALA A 15 16.18 9.70 6.98
CA ALA A 15 16.37 8.61 7.94
C ALA A 15 15.69 8.90 9.29
N ALA A 16 15.77 10.14 9.77
CA ALA A 16 15.13 10.55 11.03
C ALA A 16 13.60 10.36 10.99
N ARG A 17 12.95 10.74 9.88
CA ARG A 17 11.50 10.54 9.73
C ARG A 17 11.13 9.06 9.63
N ALA A 18 11.92 8.26 8.92
CA ALA A 18 11.71 6.81 8.83
C ALA A 18 11.85 6.13 10.21
N ALA A 19 12.85 6.51 11.00
CA ALA A 19 13.04 6.01 12.37
C ALA A 19 11.86 6.39 13.27
N LEU A 20 11.42 7.65 13.23
CA LEU A 20 10.25 8.12 13.98
C LEU A 20 8.97 7.33 13.62
N LEU A 21 8.75 7.05 12.34
CA LEU A 21 7.60 6.26 11.90
C LEU A 21 7.70 4.81 12.35
N ARG A 22 8.90 4.21 12.30
CA ARG A 22 9.14 2.85 12.78
C ARG A 22 8.89 2.72 14.28
N GLU A 23 9.32 3.69 15.06
CA GLU A 23 9.09 3.72 16.51
C GLU A 23 7.60 3.83 16.85
N ARG A 24 6.88 4.73 16.19
CA ARG A 24 5.44 4.94 16.43
C ARG A 24 4.57 3.81 15.90
N HIS A 25 5.01 3.12 14.85
CA HIS A 25 4.27 2.08 14.14
C HIS A 25 5.18 0.87 13.88
N PRO A 26 5.52 0.09 14.92
CA PRO A 26 6.49 -1.00 14.82
C PRO A 26 6.06 -2.09 13.83
N ASP A 27 4.75 -2.34 13.71
CA ASP A 27 4.20 -3.39 12.85
C ASP A 27 3.88 -2.92 11.41
N ALA A 28 4.11 -1.63 11.10
CA ALA A 28 3.85 -1.11 9.76
C ALA A 28 4.77 -1.75 8.71
N LEU A 29 4.15 -2.35 7.68
CA LEU A 29 4.86 -3.04 6.62
C LEU A 29 5.36 -2.10 5.53
N ALA A 30 4.63 -1.01 5.26
CA ALA A 30 4.94 -0.08 4.18
C ALA A 30 4.45 1.35 4.48
N GLU A 31 4.92 2.30 3.67
CA GLU A 31 4.38 3.66 3.56
C GLU A 31 3.88 3.87 2.12
N ALA A 32 2.76 4.56 1.96
CA ALA A 32 2.18 4.99 0.69
C ALA A 32 1.47 6.35 0.86
N MET A 33 0.81 6.85 -0.18
CA MET A 33 0.22 8.20 -0.16
C MET A 33 -1.31 8.24 -0.32
N GLU A 34 -1.93 7.18 -0.84
CA GLU A 34 -3.35 7.21 -1.22
C GLU A 34 -4.26 6.33 -0.37
N GLY A 35 -3.71 5.29 0.28
CA GLY A 35 -4.49 4.18 0.86
C GLY A 35 -5.61 4.64 1.80
N PHE A 36 -5.28 5.51 2.76
CA PHE A 36 -6.26 6.08 3.69
C PHE A 36 -7.36 6.89 2.99
N GLY A 37 -7.01 7.73 2.03
CA GLY A 37 -8.00 8.55 1.31
C GLY A 37 -9.00 7.70 0.51
N VAL A 38 -8.51 6.63 -0.14
CA VAL A 38 -9.38 5.66 -0.84
C VAL A 38 -10.26 4.92 0.15
N ALA A 39 -9.72 4.48 1.29
CA ALA A 39 -10.47 3.75 2.31
C ALA A 39 -11.58 4.59 2.96
N GLU A 40 -11.30 5.86 3.28
CA GLU A 40 -12.29 6.79 3.84
C GLU A 40 -13.43 7.06 2.84
N ALA A 41 -13.10 7.28 1.57
CA ALA A 41 -14.12 7.45 0.53
C ALA A 41 -14.98 6.18 0.37
N ALA A 42 -14.35 5.01 0.38
CA ALA A 42 -15.06 3.73 0.29
C ALA A 42 -16.01 3.52 1.47
N ALA A 43 -15.55 3.83 2.69
CA ALA A 43 -16.36 3.76 3.91
C ALA A 43 -17.55 4.71 3.85
N ALA A 44 -17.36 5.96 3.39
CA ALA A 44 -18.41 6.96 3.24
C ALA A 44 -19.52 6.52 2.26
N HIS A 45 -19.17 5.71 1.26
CA HIS A 45 -20.11 5.19 0.26
C HIS A 45 -20.55 3.75 0.52
N GLY A 46 -20.12 3.13 1.63
CA GLY A 46 -20.46 1.74 1.95
C GLY A 46 -19.95 0.71 0.94
N VAL A 47 -18.91 1.04 0.16
CA VAL A 47 -18.34 0.15 -0.84
C VAL A 47 -17.12 -0.60 -0.28
N PRO A 48 -16.98 -1.91 -0.57
CA PRO A 48 -15.78 -2.64 -0.16
C PRO A 48 -14.52 -2.12 -0.85
N VAL A 49 -13.39 -2.21 -0.15
CA VAL A 49 -12.09 -1.76 -0.66
C VAL A 49 -10.98 -2.72 -0.25
N LEU A 50 -9.98 -2.86 -1.12
CA LEU A 50 -8.75 -3.59 -0.87
C LEU A 50 -7.56 -2.74 -1.35
N GLU A 51 -6.53 -2.62 -0.53
CA GLU A 51 -5.24 -2.04 -0.94
C GLU A 51 -4.23 -3.15 -1.23
N LEU A 52 -3.66 -3.12 -2.45
CA LEU A 52 -2.57 -3.99 -2.87
C LEU A 52 -1.39 -3.14 -3.32
N ARG A 53 -0.20 -3.43 -2.78
CA ARG A 53 1.04 -2.69 -3.09
C ARG A 53 2.17 -3.65 -3.43
N ALA A 54 2.94 -3.28 -4.45
CA ALA A 54 4.27 -3.82 -4.69
C ALA A 54 5.31 -2.79 -4.23
N VAL A 55 6.39 -3.25 -3.60
CA VAL A 55 7.40 -2.37 -3.01
C VAL A 55 8.49 -2.05 -4.04
N SER A 56 8.61 -0.78 -4.42
CA SER A 56 9.63 -0.30 -5.37
C SER A 56 10.96 0.08 -4.73
N ASN A 57 10.95 0.43 -3.44
CA ASN A 57 12.11 0.95 -2.71
C ASN A 57 11.88 0.90 -1.19
N PRO A 58 12.96 0.94 -0.38
CA PRO A 58 12.87 1.15 1.05
C PRO A 58 12.38 2.58 1.39
N VAL A 59 11.72 2.71 2.54
CA VAL A 59 11.34 4.01 3.13
C VAL A 59 12.56 4.64 3.80
N GLY A 60 12.84 5.93 3.55
CA GLY A 60 14.02 6.61 4.10
C GLY A 60 14.57 7.71 3.18
N PRO A 61 15.88 8.00 3.24
CA PRO A 61 16.53 8.93 2.32
C PRO A 61 16.18 8.67 0.86
N ARG A 62 15.91 9.73 0.09
CA ARG A 62 15.52 9.59 -1.32
C ARG A 62 16.70 9.21 -2.20
N ASP A 63 16.71 7.97 -2.66
CA ASP A 63 17.57 7.49 -3.73
C ASP A 63 16.73 7.00 -4.90
N ARG A 64 16.41 7.92 -5.82
CA ARG A 64 15.59 7.60 -7.00
C ARG A 64 16.28 6.63 -7.96
N ALA A 65 17.60 6.56 -7.96
CA ALA A 65 18.33 5.66 -8.85
C ALA A 65 18.17 4.19 -8.40
N ALA A 66 17.97 3.95 -7.10
CA ALA A 66 17.68 2.64 -6.56
C ALA A 66 16.19 2.21 -6.70
N TRP A 67 15.31 3.06 -7.22
CA TRP A 67 13.89 2.74 -7.32
C TRP A 67 13.62 1.75 -8.45
N ARG A 68 13.03 0.62 -8.09
CA ARG A 68 12.68 -0.49 -8.99
C ARG A 68 11.22 -0.38 -9.43
N ILE A 69 10.82 0.79 -9.96
CA ILE A 69 9.41 1.08 -10.27
C ILE A 69 8.85 0.10 -11.31
N GLY A 70 9.58 -0.14 -12.40
CA GLY A 70 9.12 -1.03 -13.48
C GLY A 70 8.86 -2.45 -12.99
N GLU A 71 9.75 -2.99 -12.15
CA GLU A 71 9.60 -4.33 -11.60
C GLU A 71 8.48 -4.40 -10.55
N ALA A 72 8.31 -3.35 -9.73
CA ALA A 72 7.19 -3.27 -8.80
C ALA A 72 5.85 -3.22 -9.54
N LEU A 73 5.75 -2.45 -10.64
CA LEU A 73 4.56 -2.40 -11.48
C LEU A 73 4.28 -3.74 -12.16
N ALA A 74 5.30 -4.40 -12.71
CA ALA A 74 5.14 -5.73 -13.31
C ALA A 74 4.65 -6.76 -12.28
N ALA A 75 5.25 -6.79 -11.08
CA ALA A 75 4.80 -7.66 -10.00
C ALA A 75 3.37 -7.34 -9.54
N LEU A 76 2.98 -6.07 -9.54
CA LEU A 76 1.62 -5.65 -9.21
C LEU A 76 0.62 -6.11 -10.28
N THR A 77 0.96 -5.96 -11.57
CA THR A 77 0.14 -6.46 -12.68
C THR A 77 -0.09 -7.97 -12.56
N ASP A 78 0.96 -8.75 -12.32
CA ASP A 78 0.85 -10.20 -12.14
C ASP A 78 -0.02 -10.57 -10.94
N ALA A 79 0.11 -9.83 -9.83
CA ALA A 79 -0.68 -10.06 -8.63
C ALA A 79 -2.17 -9.74 -8.84
N VAL A 80 -2.48 -8.62 -9.52
CA VAL A 80 -3.85 -8.25 -9.88
C VAL A 80 -4.47 -9.26 -10.83
N GLY A 81 -3.73 -9.75 -11.83
CA GLY A 81 -4.21 -10.79 -12.75
C GLY A 81 -4.63 -12.07 -12.02
N LYS A 82 -3.99 -12.41 -10.90
CA LYS A 82 -4.35 -13.55 -10.04
C LYS A 82 -5.56 -13.27 -9.13
N LEU A 83 -5.89 -12.00 -8.88
CA LEU A 83 -7.02 -11.58 -8.05
C LEU A 83 -8.35 -11.57 -8.81
N ALA A 84 -8.35 -11.30 -10.12
CA ALA A 84 -9.58 -11.18 -10.91
C ALA A 84 -10.55 -12.37 -10.75
N PRO A 85 -10.12 -13.65 -10.83
CA PRO A 85 -11.04 -14.78 -10.65
C PRO A 85 -11.65 -14.87 -9.24
N VAL A 86 -10.94 -14.38 -8.22
CA VAL A 86 -11.42 -14.35 -6.83
C VAL A 86 -12.50 -13.28 -6.67
N LEU A 87 -12.33 -12.12 -7.31
CA LEU A 87 -13.32 -11.04 -7.27
C LEU A 87 -14.58 -11.38 -8.06
N GLU A 88 -14.45 -12.06 -9.21
CA GLU A 88 -15.59 -12.50 -10.02
C GLU A 88 -16.44 -13.57 -9.33
N SER A 89 -15.82 -14.41 -8.49
CA SER A 89 -16.51 -15.44 -7.72
C SER A 89 -16.95 -14.98 -6.33
N TRP A 90 -16.70 -13.72 -5.96
CA TRP A 90 -17.00 -13.22 -4.63
C TRP A 90 -18.50 -13.01 -4.44
N LYS A 91 -19.09 -13.76 -3.51
CA LYS A 91 -20.45 -13.51 -3.01
C LYS A 91 -20.37 -12.59 -1.79
N PRO A 92 -21.02 -11.41 -1.80
CA PRO A 92 -21.07 -10.55 -0.63
C PRO A 92 -21.64 -11.34 0.56
N HIS A 93 -20.95 -11.29 1.70
CA HIS A 93 -21.51 -11.75 2.96
C HIS A 93 -22.63 -10.77 3.35
N GLU A 94 -23.88 -11.23 3.40
CA GLU A 94 -24.99 -10.47 3.98
C GLU A 94 -24.73 -10.27 5.47
N ARG A 95 -24.48 -9.02 5.91
CA ARG A 95 -24.38 -8.69 7.33
C ARG A 95 -25.75 -8.68 7.99
#